data_AF-A0A920R1Z0-F1
#
_entry.id   AF-A0A920R1Z0-F1
#
_cell.length_a   1.000
_cell.length_b   1.000
_cell.length_c   1.000
_cell.angle_alpha   90.00
_cell.angle_beta   90.00
_cell.angle_gamma   90.00
#
_symmetry.space_group_name_H-M   'P 1'
#
loop_
_entity.id
_entity.type
_entity.pdbx_description
1 polymer ?
#
loop_
_entity_poly.entity_id
_entity_poly.type
_entity_poly.pdbx_seq_one_letter_code
_entity_poly.pdbx_strand_id
1 'polypeptide(L)'
;MKILIIGGGIAGCSAAYYLSRDGHDVSLFERDSVASHASGFALGGITPSFGDSPKDSYDVLSDYSIGLHRDLAEEIEWGQHREA
;
A
#
# COMPACT_ATOMS: atom_id res chain seq x y z
N MET A 1 -3.92 -9.86 17.10
CA MET A 1 -4.91 -10.91 16.74
C MET A 1 -4.35 -11.76 15.60
N LYS A 2 -4.98 -12.87 15.21
CA LYS A 2 -4.61 -13.62 13.99
C LYS A 2 -5.45 -13.11 12.82
N ILE A 3 -4.81 -12.69 11.73
CA ILE A 3 -5.47 -12.06 10.58
C ILE A 3 -5.03 -12.76 9.29
N LEU A 4 -6.01 -13.08 8.46
CA LEU A 4 -5.82 -13.64 7.12
C LEU A 4 -6.17 -12.56 6.08
N ILE A 5 -5.24 -12.27 5.17
CA ILE A 5 -5.45 -11.38 4.03
C ILE A 5 -5.43 -12.20 2.75
N ILE A 6 -6.44 -12.00 1.90
CA ILE A 6 -6.55 -12.65 0.60
C ILE A 6 -6.33 -11.61 -0.50
N GLY A 7 -5.23 -11.74 -1.23
CA GLY A 7 -4.81 -10.83 -2.30
C GLY A 7 -3.50 -10.11 -1.99
N GLY A 8 -2.47 -10.35 -2.80
CA GLY A 8 -1.13 -9.75 -2.74
C GLY A 8 -0.94 -8.55 -3.66
N GLY A 9 -2.01 -7.81 -3.96
CA GLY A 9 -1.93 -6.49 -4.57
C GLY A 9 -1.54 -5.41 -3.55
N ILE A 10 -1.34 -4.17 -4.00
CA ILE A 10 -0.87 -3.06 -3.15
C ILE A 10 -1.73 -2.86 -1.91
N ALA A 11 -3.07 -2.92 -2.03
CA ALA A 11 -3.96 -2.76 -0.89
C ALA A 11 -3.80 -3.87 0.16
N GLY A 12 -3.62 -5.13 -0.28
CA GLY A 12 -3.41 -6.27 0.62
C GLY A 12 -2.04 -6.22 1.29
N CYS A 13 -0.99 -5.90 0.54
CA CYS A 13 0.35 -5.71 1.07
C CYS A 13 0.42 -4.54 2.06
N SER A 14 -0.22 -3.41 1.77
CA SER A 14 -0.30 -2.27 2.70
C SER A 14 -1.05 -2.64 3.98
N ALA A 15 -2.19 -3.32 3.87
CA ALA A 15 -2.91 -3.81 5.05
C ALA A 15 -2.05 -4.77 5.88
N ALA A 16 -1.36 -5.71 5.24
CA ALA A 16 -0.47 -6.64 5.92
C ALA A 16 0.66 -5.91 6.66
N TYR A 17 1.32 -4.96 5.98
CA TYR A 17 2.39 -4.15 6.55
C TYR A 17 1.97 -3.45 7.85
N TYR A 18 0.88 -2.67 7.80
CA TYR A 18 0.45 -1.89 8.96
C TYR A 18 -0.11 -2.78 10.10
N LEU A 19 -0.84 -3.85 9.78
CA LEU A 19 -1.35 -4.78 10.80
C LEU A 19 -0.23 -5.58 11.47
N SER A 20 0.79 -5.99 10.71
CA SER A 20 1.98 -6.63 11.28
C SER A 20 2.76 -5.67 12.18
N ARG A 21 2.91 -4.40 11.76
CA ARG A 21 3.57 -3.36 12.56
C ARG A 21 2.81 -3.05 13.85
N ASP A 22 1.48 -3.18 13.85
CA ASP A 22 0.62 -3.09 15.04
C ASP A 22 0.69 -4.34 15.95
N GLY A 23 1.59 -5.29 15.65
CA GLY A 23 1.84 -6.46 16.48
C GLY A 23 0.83 -7.59 16.30
N HIS A 24 0.11 -7.63 15.17
CA HIS A 24 -0.76 -8.75 14.84
C HIS A 24 0.00 -9.88 14.13
N ASP A 25 -0.50 -11.11 14.31
CA ASP A 25 -0.04 -12.30 13.58
C ASP A 25 -0.79 -12.35 12.25
N VAL A 26 -0.12 -11.98 11.16
CA VAL A 26 -0.74 -11.77 9.84
C VAL A 26 -0.21 -12.81 8.86
N SER A 27 -1.13 -13.47 8.15
CA SER A 27 -0.83 -14.30 6.99
C SER A 27 -1.48 -13.70 5.75
N LEU A 28 -0.71 -13.53 4.68
CA LEU A 28 -1.20 -13.08 3.37
C LEU A 28 -1.09 -14.22 2.37
N PHE A 29 -2.17 -14.47 1.64
CA PHE A 29 -2.17 -15.42 0.53
C PHE A 29 -2.52 -14.70 -0.78
N GLU A 30 -1.68 -14.93 -1.78
CA GLU A 30 -1.89 -14.56 -3.17
C GLU A 30 -1.96 -15.85 -3.99
N ARG A 31 -2.82 -15.87 -5.02
CA ARG A 31 -2.97 -17.00 -5.92
C ARG A 31 -1.75 -17.14 -6.83
N ASP A 32 -1.25 -16.02 -7.34
CA ASP A 32 -0.13 -15.95 -8.27
C ASP A 32 1.11 -15.39 -7.56
N SER A 33 1.76 -14.36 -8.10
CA SER A 33 2.86 -13.63 -7.43
C SER A 33 2.41 -12.25 -6.93
N VAL A 34 3.13 -11.73 -5.92
CA VAL A 34 2.86 -10.40 -5.35
C VAL A 34 2.88 -9.34 -6.46
N ALA A 35 1.88 -8.46 -6.43
CA ALA A 35 1.67 -7.40 -7.41
C ALA A 35 1.56 -7.84 -8.89
N SER A 36 1.36 -9.13 -9.19
CA SER A 36 1.31 -9.65 -10.58
C SER A 36 0.16 -9.13 -11.48
N HIS A 37 -0.80 -8.40 -10.92
CA HIS A 37 -1.97 -7.88 -11.62
C HIS A 37 -1.99 -6.35 -11.60
N ALA A 38 -3.16 -5.72 -11.39
CA ALA A 38 -3.34 -4.26 -11.50
C ALA A 38 -2.25 -3.42 -10.80
N SER A 39 -1.78 -3.85 -9.63
CA SER A 39 -0.74 -3.14 -8.88
C SER A 39 0.63 -3.13 -9.58
N GLY A 40 1.06 -4.22 -10.21
CA GLY A 40 2.36 -4.28 -10.89
C GLY A 40 2.36 -3.66 -12.29
N PHE A 41 1.18 -3.49 -12.89
CA PHE A 41 1.02 -2.79 -14.18
C PHE A 41 0.70 -1.30 -14.01
N ALA A 42 0.50 -0.80 -12.79
CA ALA A 42 0.23 0.60 -12.54
C ALA A 42 1.46 1.47 -12.88
N LEU A 43 1.23 2.66 -13.46
CA LEU A 43 2.31 3.61 -13.76
C LEU A 43 2.99 4.19 -12.51
N GLY A 44 2.36 4.05 -11.33
CA GLY A 44 2.88 4.57 -10.06
C GLY A 44 2.73 6.09 -9.87
N GLY A 45 1.92 6.76 -10.70
CA GLY A 45 1.62 8.18 -10.54
C GLY A 45 0.76 8.43 -9.31
N ILE A 46 1.16 9.40 -8.48
CA ILE A 46 0.42 9.84 -7.29
C ILE A 46 -0.05 11.28 -7.53
N THR A 47 -1.35 11.47 -7.69
CA THR A 47 -1.95 12.80 -7.89
C THR A 47 -2.64 13.24 -6.60
N PRO A 48 -2.34 14.43 -6.07
CA PRO A 48 -2.74 14.81 -4.72
C PRO A 48 -4.19 15.21 -4.52
N SER A 49 -4.91 15.55 -5.59
CA SER A 49 -6.27 16.07 -5.45
C SER A 49 -7.16 15.37 -6.45
N PHE A 50 -8.24 14.77 -5.92
CA PHE A 50 -9.25 14.03 -6.69
C PHE A 50 -10.66 14.54 -6.43
N GLY A 51 -10.84 15.50 -5.51
CA GLY A 51 -12.11 16.15 -5.19
C GLY A 51 -12.33 17.46 -5.95
N ASP A 52 -13.61 17.84 -6.06
CA ASP A 52 -14.00 19.14 -6.62
C ASP A 52 -13.76 20.30 -5.64
N SER A 53 -13.46 20.00 -4.36
CA SER A 53 -13.19 21.01 -3.34
C SER A 53 -12.29 20.51 -2.20
N PRO A 54 -11.50 21.38 -1.55
CA PRO A 54 -10.51 21.03 -0.50
C PRO A 54 -11.04 20.37 0.78
N LYS A 55 -12.34 20.06 0.86
CA LYS A 55 -12.99 19.42 2.02
C LYS A 55 -13.82 18.20 1.62
N ASP A 56 -13.73 17.78 0.36
CA ASP A 56 -14.24 16.48 -0.06
C ASP A 56 -13.54 15.38 0.75
N SER A 57 -14.29 14.34 1.11
CA SER A 57 -13.74 13.14 1.76
C SER A 57 -12.62 12.50 0.94
N TYR A 58 -12.66 12.61 -0.39
CA TYR A 58 -11.59 12.14 -1.28
C TYR A 58 -10.31 12.97 -1.14
N ASP A 59 -10.39 14.28 -1.03
CA ASP A 59 -9.20 15.13 -0.86
C ASP A 59 -8.56 14.91 0.51
N VAL A 60 -9.36 14.83 1.57
CA VAL A 60 -8.85 14.52 2.93
C VAL A 60 -8.12 13.17 2.95
N LEU A 61 -8.68 12.15 2.30
CA LEU A 61 -8.05 10.84 2.22
C LEU A 61 -6.79 10.85 1.35
N SER A 62 -6.79 11.61 0.25
CA SER A 62 -5.66 11.73 -0.67
C SER A 62 -4.47 12.41 0.00
N ASP A 63 -4.70 13.52 0.70
CA ASP A 63 -3.67 14.23 1.47
C ASP A 63 -3.04 13.32 2.54
N TYR A 64 -3.88 12.59 3.29
CA TYR A 64 -3.40 11.62 4.26
C TYR A 64 -2.57 10.50 3.61
N SER A 65 -3.06 9.93 2.51
CA SER A 65 -2.37 8.85 1.79
C SER A 65 -1.01 9.30 1.22
N ILE A 66 -0.88 10.54 0.78
CA ILE A 66 0.39 11.10 0.31
C ILE A 66 1.41 11.25 1.45
N GLY A 67 0.95 11.68 2.62
CA GLY A 67 1.78 11.70 3.83
C GLY A 67 2.40 10.32 4.08
N LEU A 68 1.57 9.27 4.05
CA LEU A 68 2.04 7.89 4.22
C LEU A 68 3.04 7.46 3.15
N HIS A 69 2.86 7.85 1.88
CA HIS A 69 3.83 7.53 0.82
C HIS A 69 5.19 8.19 1.06
N ARG A 70 5.22 9.41 1.62
CA ARG A 70 6.46 10.11 1.97
C ARG A 70 7.19 9.39 3.10
N ASP A 71 6.47 9.09 4.18
CA ASP A 71 7.02 8.39 5.33
C ASP A 71 7.58 7.02 4.89
N LEU A 72 6.82 6.29 4.08
CA LEU A 72 7.23 4.97 3.58
C LEU A 72 8.46 5.04 2.66
N ALA A 73 8.60 6.11 1.86
CA ALA A 73 9.77 6.31 1.01
C ALA A 73 11.06 6.56 1.80
N GLU A 74 10.94 7.08 3.03
CA GLU A 74 12.07 7.22 3.95
C GLU A 74 12.36 5.91 4.70
N GLU A 75 11.31 5.15 5.06
CA GLU A 75 11.42 3.88 5.79
C GLU A 75 11.98 2.73 4.93
N ILE A 76 11.66 2.70 3.63
CA ILE A 76 12.04 1.59 2.74
C ILE A 76 13.30 1.97 1.94
N GLU A 77 14.41 1.26 2.16
CA GLU A 77 15.58 1.34 1.28
C GLU A 77 15.24 0.80 -0.12
N TRP A 78 15.19 1.70 -1.09
CA TRP A 78 14.95 1.35 -2.49
C TRP A 78 16.17 0.62 -3.08
N GLY A 79 16.05 -0.70 -3.35
CA GLY A 79 16.98 -1.42 -4.23
C GLY A 79 17.64 -2.71 -3.71
N GLN A 80 17.37 -3.16 -2.48
CA GLN A 80 18.10 -4.29 -1.87
C GLN A 80 17.65 -5.71 -2.31
N HIS A 81 16.55 -5.87 -3.07
CA HIS A 81 15.97 -7.19 -3.36
C HIS A 81 15.60 -7.45 -4.84
N ARG A 82 16.38 -6.91 -5.81
CA ARG A 82 16.13 -7.18 -7.24
C ARG A 82 16.68 -8.52 -7.77
N GLU A 83 16.89 -9.51 -6.90
CA GLU A 83 17.27 -10.87 -7.31
C GLU A 83 16.27 -11.90 -6.77
N ALA A 84 15.35 -12.30 -7.66
CA ALA A 84 14.70 -13.61 -7.71
C ALA A 84 14.10 -13.82 -9.10
#